data_AF-A0A2K6FU75-F1
#
_entry.id   AF-A0A2K6FU75-F1
#
_cell.length_a   1.000
_cell.length_b   1.000
_cell.length_c   1.000
_cell.angle_alpha   90.00
_cell.angle_beta   90.00
_cell.angle_gamma   90.00
#
_symmetry.space_group_name_H-M   'P 1'
#
loop_
_entity.id
_entity.type
_entity.pdbx_description
1 polymer ?
#
loop_
_entity_poly.entity_id
_entity_poly.type
_entity_poly.pdbx_seq_one_letter_code
_entity_poly.pdbx_strand_id
1 'polypeptide(L)'
;MEKMSVSAFLLLVALSYSLAKDTTVKPGSKKDSQPRLPQTLSRGWGDQLIWTQTYEEALYKSKTSNKPLMIIHHLDECPHSQALKKVFAENKDIQKLADQFVLLNLV
;
A
#
# COMPACT_ATOMS: atom_id res chain seq x y z
N MET A 1 -24.52 -4.21 -46.90
CA MET A 1 -24.76 -4.20 -45.44
C MET A 1 -23.50 -4.53 -44.63
N GLU A 2 -22.58 -5.33 -45.16
CA GLU A 2 -21.34 -5.74 -44.46
C GLU A 2 -20.34 -4.60 -44.20
N LYS A 3 -20.17 -3.66 -45.14
CA LYS A 3 -19.21 -2.54 -44.99
C LYS A 3 -19.57 -1.58 -43.85
N MET A 4 -20.87 -1.40 -43.60
CA MET A 4 -21.38 -0.57 -42.49
C MET A 4 -21.13 -1.25 -41.14
N SER A 5 -21.24 -2.58 -41.10
CA SER A 5 -20.93 -3.38 -39.92
C SER A 5 -19.44 -3.28 -39.57
N VAL A 6 -18.55 -3.47 -40.54
CA VAL A 6 -17.09 -3.39 -40.33
C VAL A 6 -16.65 -2.01 -39.84
N SER A 7 -17.23 -0.93 -40.38
CA SER A 7 -16.93 0.43 -39.93
C SER A 7 -17.40 0.69 -38.50
N ALA A 8 -18.57 0.18 -38.12
CA ALA A 8 -19.08 0.29 -36.75
C ALA A 8 -18.23 -0.51 -35.76
N PHE A 9 -17.79 -1.70 -36.15
CA PHE A 9 -16.87 -2.52 -35.35
C PHE A 9 -15.51 -1.84 -35.16
N LEU A 10 -14.94 -1.22 -36.19
CA LEU A 10 -13.68 -0.48 -36.09
C LEU A 10 -13.80 0.73 -35.15
N LEU A 11 -14.92 1.45 -35.19
CA LEU A 11 -15.19 2.57 -34.27
C LEU A 11 -15.34 2.11 -32.82
N LEU A 12 -16.05 0.99 -32.58
CA LEU A 12 -16.17 0.40 -31.25
C LEU A 12 -14.82 -0.05 -30.69
N VAL A 13 -13.97 -0.64 -31.53
CA VAL A 13 -12.61 -1.02 -31.15
C VAL A 13 -11.80 0.24 -30.79
N ALA A 14 -11.79 1.27 -31.64
CA ALA A 14 -11.06 2.52 -31.36
C ALA A 14 -11.53 3.23 -30.06
N LEU A 15 -12.84 3.24 -29.80
CA LEU A 15 -13.41 3.78 -28.56
C LEU A 15 -12.96 2.98 -27.33
N SER A 16 -12.98 1.64 -27.42
CA SER A 16 -12.53 0.78 -26.32
C SER A 16 -11.03 0.94 -26.02
N TYR A 17 -10.19 1.12 -27.03
CA TYR A 17 -8.75 1.39 -26.87
C TYR A 17 -8.48 2.76 -26.22
N SER A 18 -9.31 3.76 -26.49
CA SER A 18 -9.18 5.09 -25.89
C SER A 18 -9.55 5.05 -24.40
N LEU A 19 -10.67 4.40 -24.06
CA LEU A 19 -11.11 4.20 -22.67
C LEU A 19 -10.13 3.31 -21.86
N ALA A 20 -9.55 2.28 -22.48
CA ALA A 20 -8.56 1.42 -21.83
C ALA A 20 -7.25 2.17 -21.52
N LYS A 21 -6.84 3.14 -22.35
CA LYS A 21 -5.65 3.97 -22.10
C LYS A 21 -5.81 4.85 -20.86
N ASP A 22 -7.01 5.37 -20.59
CA ASP A 22 -7.28 6.18 -19.39
C ASP A 22 -7.24 5.37 -18.09
N THR A 23 -7.31 4.04 -18.16
CA THR A 23 -7.24 3.15 -16.98
C THR A 23 -5.81 2.69 -16.66
N THR A 24 -4.82 3.05 -17.48
CA THR A 24 -3.41 2.77 -17.17
C THR A 24 -2.87 3.77 -16.15
N VAL A 25 -3.18 3.50 -14.87
CA VAL A 25 -2.41 4.03 -13.74
C VAL A 25 -0.96 3.58 -13.95
N LYS A 26 -0.10 4.48 -14.43
CA LYS A 26 1.36 4.31 -14.38
C LYS A 26 1.76 3.96 -12.93
N PRO A 27 2.43 2.82 -12.67
CA PRO A 27 3.06 2.60 -11.39
C PRO A 27 4.36 3.39 -11.38
N GLY A 28 4.26 4.69 -11.10
CA GLY A 28 5.43 5.55 -11.06
C GLY A 28 5.07 7.01 -10.96
N SER A 29 5.45 7.61 -9.83
CA SER A 29 5.38 9.04 -9.50
C SER A 29 4.06 9.57 -8.92
N LYS A 30 3.57 8.98 -7.83
CA LYS A 30 3.06 9.81 -6.73
C LYS A 30 4.22 10.08 -5.78
N LYS A 31 4.94 11.17 -6.05
CA LYS A 31 5.81 11.77 -5.04
C LYS A 31 4.87 12.52 -4.10
N ASP A 32 4.26 11.78 -3.17
CA ASP A 32 3.46 12.37 -2.10
C ASP A 32 4.39 13.21 -1.24
N SER A 33 4.49 14.50 -1.58
CA SER A 33 5.04 15.54 -0.73
C SER A 33 4.02 15.93 0.35
N GLN A 34 3.35 14.95 0.93
CA GLN A 34 2.66 15.15 2.20
C GLN A 34 3.74 15.28 3.28
N PRO A 35 3.66 16.28 4.16
CA PRO A 35 4.58 16.40 5.29
C PRO A 35 4.58 15.06 6.03
N ARG A 36 5.73 14.38 6.07
CA ARG A 36 5.89 13.21 6.93
C ARG A 36 5.86 13.75 8.36
N LEU A 37 4.67 13.81 8.96
CA LEU A 37 4.52 14.02 10.39
C LEU A 37 5.49 13.06 11.09
N PRO A 38 6.24 13.47 12.12
CA PRO A 38 7.08 12.56 12.88
C PRO A 38 6.21 11.40 13.34
N GLN A 39 6.31 10.25 12.68
CA GLN A 39 5.47 9.11 13.01
C GLN A 39 6.06 8.46 14.25
N THR A 40 5.65 8.94 15.43
CA THR A 40 5.90 8.28 16.71
C THR A 40 5.22 6.90 16.80
N LEU A 41 4.37 6.59 15.81
CA LEU A 41 3.64 5.34 15.71
C LEU A 41 4.51 4.13 15.46
N SER A 42 5.71 4.27 14.89
CA SER A 42 6.56 3.10 14.61
C SER A 42 7.01 2.38 15.88
N ARG A 43 7.16 3.09 17.01
CA ARG A 43 7.70 2.57 18.28
C ARG A 43 9.03 1.81 18.15
N GLY A 44 9.78 2.08 17.07
CA GLY A 44 11.04 1.42 16.73
C GLY A 44 10.92 0.19 15.82
N TRP A 45 9.74 -0.12 15.27
CA TRP A 45 9.53 -1.19 14.28
C TRP A 45 9.90 -0.78 12.84
N GLY A 46 10.25 0.48 12.60
CA GLY A 46 10.62 0.97 11.27
C GLY A 46 10.09 2.37 11.05
N ASP A 47 10.91 3.37 11.34
CA ASP A 47 10.54 4.79 11.29
C ASP A 47 10.37 5.32 9.86
N GLN A 48 10.81 4.55 8.87
CA GLN A 48 10.66 4.86 7.46
C GLN A 48 9.33 4.37 6.87
N LEU A 49 8.64 3.47 7.58
CA LEU A 49 7.35 2.91 7.19
C LEU A 49 6.20 3.82 7.60
N ILE A 50 5.06 3.66 6.91
CA ILE A 50 3.83 4.39 7.22
C ILE A 50 2.93 3.53 8.09
N TRP A 51 2.78 3.91 9.35
CA TRP A 51 1.95 3.21 10.33
C TRP A 51 0.57 3.84 10.46
N THR A 52 -0.47 3.00 10.56
CA THR A 52 -1.84 3.42 10.88
C THR A 52 -2.04 3.52 12.39
N GLN A 53 -2.93 4.41 12.83
CA GLN A 53 -3.14 4.66 14.25
C GLN A 53 -4.15 3.70 14.88
N THR A 54 -5.21 3.33 14.14
CA THR A 54 -6.29 2.48 14.65
C THR A 54 -6.59 1.29 13.73
N TYR A 55 -7.25 0.29 14.28
CA TYR A 55 -7.63 -0.92 13.56
C TYR A 55 -8.65 -0.65 12.45
N GLU A 56 -9.60 0.24 12.69
CA GLU A 56 -10.64 0.63 11.74
C GLU A 56 -10.03 1.36 10.54
N GLU A 57 -9.07 2.27 10.80
CA GLU A 57 -8.31 2.96 9.75
C GLU A 57 -7.51 1.95 8.91
N ALA A 58 -6.87 0.98 9.58
CA ALA A 58 -6.07 -0.04 8.92
C ALA A 58 -6.92 -0.96 8.03
N LEU A 59 -8.10 -1.38 8.51
CA LEU A 59 -9.07 -2.15 7.72
C LEU A 59 -9.60 -1.36 6.53
N TYR A 60 -9.98 -0.10 6.74
CA TYR A 60 -10.43 0.77 5.66
C TYR A 60 -9.36 0.95 4.59
N LYS A 61 -8.11 1.22 5.00
CA LYS A 61 -6.96 1.35 4.09
C LYS A 61 -6.64 0.04 3.38
N SER A 62 -6.71 -1.10 4.07
CA SER A 62 -6.46 -2.42 3.46
C SER A 62 -7.50 -2.70 2.37
N LYS A 63 -8.78 -2.47 2.66
CA LYS A 63 -9.87 -2.65 1.70
C LYS A 63 -9.77 -1.71 0.50
N THR A 64 -9.45 -0.44 0.73
CA THR A 64 -9.41 0.59 -0.34
C THR A 64 -8.15 0.50 -1.22
N SER A 65 -7.01 0.13 -0.63
CA SER A 65 -5.74 -0.03 -1.36
C SER A 65 -5.52 -1.43 -1.92
N ASN A 66 -6.39 -2.40 -1.56
CA ASN A 66 -6.23 -3.82 -1.86
C ASN A 66 -4.87 -4.38 -1.41
N LYS A 67 -4.33 -3.85 -0.30
CA LYS A 67 -3.12 -4.33 0.34
C LYS A 67 -3.47 -5.22 1.55
N PRO A 68 -2.74 -6.31 1.79
CA PRO A 68 -2.91 -7.09 3.01
C PRO A 68 -2.60 -6.25 4.25
N LEU A 69 -3.31 -6.53 5.35
CA LEU A 69 -3.10 -5.90 6.64
C LEU A 69 -2.12 -6.73 7.48
N MET A 70 -1.05 -6.11 7.96
CA MET A 70 -0.09 -6.69 8.89
C MET A 70 -0.20 -5.99 10.24
N ILE A 71 -0.48 -6.78 11.28
CA ILE A 71 -0.69 -6.28 12.65
C ILE A 71 0.36 -6.90 13.56
N ILE A 72 1.14 -6.05 14.21
CA ILE A 72 2.14 -6.46 15.20
C ILE A 72 1.61 -6.15 16.58
N HIS A 73 1.20 -7.19 17.30
CA HIS A 73 0.88 -7.09 18.73
C HIS A 73 2.16 -7.36 19.51
N HIS A 74 2.56 -6.41 20.35
CA HIS A 74 3.78 -6.52 21.15
C HIS A 74 3.58 -5.93 22.54
N LEU A 75 4.53 -6.16 23.45
CA LEU A 75 4.57 -5.48 24.74
C LEU A 75 5.91 -4.75 24.87
N ASP A 76 5.90 -3.54 25.43
CA ASP A 76 7.12 -2.73 25.56
C ASP A 76 8.16 -3.39 26.48
N GLU A 77 7.70 -4.00 27.59
CA GLU A 77 8.54 -4.67 28.59
C GLU A 77 8.72 -6.17 28.34
N CYS A 78 8.58 -6.62 27.09
CA CYS A 78 8.78 -8.02 26.72
C CYS A 78 10.13 -8.20 25.98
N PRO A 79 11.10 -8.95 26.53
CA PRO A 79 12.41 -9.16 25.90
C PRO A 79 12.32 -9.75 24.49
N HIS A 80 11.36 -10.64 24.24
CA HIS A 80 11.15 -11.23 22.92
C HIS A 80 10.61 -10.22 21.91
N SER A 81 9.69 -9.34 22.34
CA SER A 81 9.17 -8.25 21.51
C SER A 81 10.30 -7.29 21.13
N GLN A 82 11.14 -6.92 22.10
CA GLN A 82 12.29 -6.04 21.87
C GLN A 82 13.32 -6.64 20.91
N ALA A 83 13.64 -7.93 21.08
CA ALA A 83 14.57 -8.64 20.20
C ALA A 83 14.05 -8.70 18.74
N LEU A 84 12.77 -9.05 18.56
CA LEU A 84 12.15 -9.08 17.23
C LEU A 84 12.08 -7.68 16.60
N LYS A 85 11.70 -6.67 17.38
CA LYS A 85 11.63 -5.28 16.93
C LYS A 85 12.96 -4.80 16.35
N LYS A 86 14.07 -5.09 17.03
CA LYS A 86 15.42 -4.71 16.58
C LYS A 86 15.75 -5.33 15.22
N VAL A 87 15.61 -6.65 15.08
CA VAL A 87 15.97 -7.33 13.82
C VAL A 87 15.01 -6.98 12.69
N PHE A 88 13.73 -6.73 13.00
CA PHE A 88 12.73 -6.29 12.03
C PHE A 88 13.07 -4.91 11.47
N ALA A 89 13.47 -3.96 12.33
CA ALA A 89 13.83 -2.60 11.93
C ALA A 89 15.14 -2.53 11.13
N GLU A 90 16.13 -3.37 11.47
CA GLU A 90 17.45 -3.40 10.81
C GLU A 90 17.42 -4.13 9.45
N ASN A 91 16.52 -5.10 9.27
CA ASN A 91 16.48 -5.91 8.06
C ASN A 91 15.77 -5.20 6.90
N LYS A 92 16.55 -4.80 5.89
CA LYS A 92 16.07 -4.07 4.71
C LYS A 92 15.05 -4.84 3.87
N ASP A 93 15.18 -6.16 3.76
CA ASP A 93 14.27 -6.98 2.97
C ASP A 93 12.90 -7.09 3.65
N ILE A 94 12.90 -7.21 4.99
CA ILE A 94 11.68 -7.18 5.79
C ILE A 94 11.00 -5.81 5.70
N GLN A 95 11.75 -4.72 5.82
CA GLN A 95 11.21 -3.36 5.68
C GLN A 95 10.60 -3.15 4.28
N LYS A 96 11.27 -3.63 3.23
CA LYS A 96 10.77 -3.56 1.85
C LYS A 96 9.51 -4.40 1.66
N LEU A 97 9.44 -5.57 2.28
CA LEU A 97 8.24 -6.39 2.26
C LEU A 97 7.09 -5.72 3.02
N ALA A 98 7.36 -5.15 4.19
CA ALA A 98 6.39 -4.47 5.04
C ALA A 98 5.72 -3.28 4.33
N ASP A 99 6.42 -2.57 3.44
CA ASP A 99 5.87 -1.47 2.62
C ASP A 99 4.74 -1.93 1.67
N GLN A 100 4.66 -3.23 1.39
CA GLN A 100 3.58 -3.83 0.60
C GLN A 100 2.29 -4.06 1.41
N PHE A 101 2.32 -3.86 2.73
CA PHE A 101 1.19 -4.04 3.64
C PHE A 101 0.62 -2.71 4.11
N VAL A 102 -0.59 -2.75 4.66
CA VAL A 102 -1.04 -1.74 5.64
C VAL A 102 -0.50 -2.17 7.01
N LEU A 103 0.15 -1.26 7.72
CA LEU A 103 0.91 -1.58 8.92
C LEU A 103 0.25 -1.00 10.17
N LEU A 104 -0.01 -1.85 11.15
CA LEU A 104 -0.51 -1.46 12.47
C LEU A 104 0.35 -2.13 13.55
N ASN A 105 0.78 -1.38 14.56
CA ASN A 105 1.36 -1.96 15.77
C ASN A 105 0.55 -1.54 17.00
N LEU A 106 0.31 -2.53 17.86
CA LEU A 106 -0.45 -2.40 19.09
C LEU A 106 0.43 -2.88 20.25
N VAL A 107 0.46 -2.06 21.31
CA VAL A 107 1.12 -2.37 22.59
C VAL A 107 0.11 -2.98 23.54
#